data_AF-A0A535JBT7-F1
#
_entry.id   AF-A0A535JBT7-F1
#
_cell.length_a   1.000
_cell.length_b   1.000
_cell.length_c   1.000
_cell.angle_alpha   90.00
_cell.angle_beta   90.00
_cell.angle_gamma   90.00
#
_symmetry.space_group_name_H-M   'P 1'
#
loop_
_entity.id
_entity.type
_entity.pdbx_description
1 polymer ?
#
loop_
_entity_poly.entity_id
_entity_poly.type
_entity_poly.pdbx_seq_one_letter_code
_entity_poly.pdbx_strand_id
1 'polypeptide(L)' 'MDAVVAQALPNAMFEVELENGHKLIAYAAGRMRRYFIRITPGDRIRVELSPYDLSRGRIVYRYRE' A
#
# COMPACT_ATOMS: atom_id res chain seq x y z
N MET A 1 -6.09 -6.92 3.45
CA MET A 1 -6.68 -6.92 2.10
C MET A 1 -5.57 -6.87 1.09
N ASP A 2 -5.78 -7.52 -0.04
CA ASP A 2 -4.82 -7.56 -1.14
C ASP A 2 -5.09 -6.41 -2.10
N ALA A 3 -4.01 -5.77 -2.56
CA ALA A 3 -4.06 -4.60 -3.41
C ALA A 3 -2.87 -4.57 -4.35
N VAL A 4 -3.01 -3.83 -5.44
CA VAL A 4 -1.93 -3.55 -6.39
C VAL A 4 -1.57 -2.07 -6.29
N VAL A 5 -0.27 -1.77 -6.30
CA VAL A 5 0.21 -0.39 -6.33
C VAL A 5 -0.05 0.21 -7.71
N ALA A 6 -0.89 1.23 -7.79
CA ALA A 6 -1.19 1.93 -9.05
C ALA A 6 -0.11 2.97 -9.37
N GLN A 7 0.19 3.86 -8.41
CA GLN A 7 1.18 4.91 -8.59
C GLN A 7 1.86 5.30 -7.28
N ALA A 8 3.10 5.80 -7.38
CA ALA A 8 3.84 6.35 -6.26
C ALA A 8 3.65 7.88 -6.22
N LEU A 9 3.20 8.40 -5.08
CA LEU A 9 2.96 9.82 -4.83
C LEU A 9 4.14 10.42 -4.04
N PRO A 10 4.32 11.76 -4.09
CA PRO A 10 5.27 12.45 -3.23
C PRO A 10 4.98 12.19 -1.74
N ASN A 11 6.01 12.24 -0.90
CA ASN A 11 5.97 11.92 0.54
C ASN A 11 5.84 10.44 0.91
N ALA A 12 6.26 9.52 0.03
CA ALA A 12 6.18 8.07 0.25
C ALA A 12 4.73 7.57 0.51
N MET A 13 3.79 8.25 -0.13
CA MET A 13 2.42 7.81 -0.28
C MET A 13 2.31 6.96 -1.53
N PHE A 14 1.47 5.95 -1.51
CA PHE A 14 1.22 5.10 -2.65
C PHE A 14 -0.28 5.06 -2.89
N GLU A 15 -0.68 5.33 -4.13
CA GLU A 15 -2.05 5.03 -4.54
C GLU A 15 -2.12 3.54 -4.83
N VAL A 16 -3.08 2.89 -4.19
CA VAL A 16 -3.25 1.44 -4.28
C VAL A 16 -4.69 1.14 -4.64
N GLU A 17 -4.86 0.15 -5.51
CA GLU A 17 -6.15 -0.32 -5.97
C GLU A 17 -6.40 -1.68 -5.34
N LEU A 18 -7.47 -1.77 -4.54
CA LEU A 18 -7.96 -3.03 -4.01
C LEU A 18 -8.56 -3.87 -5.14
N GLU A 19 -8.55 -5.19 -5.00
CA GLU A 19 -9.21 -6.08 -5.97
C GLU A 19 -10.71 -5.80 -6.15
N ASN A 20 -11.33 -5.15 -5.15
CA ASN A 20 -12.73 -4.71 -5.19
C ASN A 20 -12.95 -3.44 -6.05
N GLY A 21 -11.91 -2.89 -6.69
CA GLY A 21 -11.99 -1.66 -7.50
C GLY A 21 -11.93 -0.35 -6.70
N HIS A 22 -11.76 -0.43 -5.37
CA HIS A 22 -11.62 0.75 -4.52
C HIS A 22 -10.18 1.26 -4.53
N LYS A 23 -10.03 2.56 -4.80
CA LYS A 23 -8.75 3.26 -4.73
C LYS A 23 -8.58 3.93 -3.38
N LEU A 24 -7.38 3.81 -2.81
CA LEU A 24 -7.04 4.42 -1.53
C LEU A 24 -5.59 4.87 -1.50
N ILE A 25 -5.29 5.76 -0.57
CA ILE A 25 -3.93 6.23 -0.33
C ILE A 25 -3.36 5.41 0.83
N ALA A 26 -2.27 4.70 0.56
CA ALA A 26 -1.61 3.87 1.54
C ALA A 26 -0.21 4.40 1.88
N TYR A 27 0.15 4.24 3.15
CA TYR A 27 1.48 4.58 3.66
C TYR A 27 2.25 3.31 3.98
N ALA A 28 3.54 3.28 3.67
CA ALA A 28 4.41 2.18 4.08
C ALA A 28 4.51 2.09 5.61
N ALA A 29 4.28 0.91 6.19
CA ALA A 29 4.49 0.71 7.62
C ALA A 29 5.96 0.98 7.98
N GLY A 30 6.20 1.48 9.20
CA GLY A 30 7.56 1.76 9.69
C GLY A 30 8.51 0.55 9.61
N ARG A 31 7.98 -0.67 9.76
CA ARG A 31 8.74 -1.91 9.54
C ARG A 31 9.29 -2.02 8.12
N MET A 32 8.51 -1.65 7.10
CA MET A 32 8.97 -1.70 5.70
C MET A 32 10.13 -0.75 5.45
N ARG A 33 10.10 0.45 6.06
CA ARG A 33 11.21 1.41 6.00
C ARG A 33 12.46 0.87 6.69
N ARG A 34 12.32 0.23 7.86
CA ARG A 34 13.44 -0.39 8.58
C ARG A 34 14.12 -1.51 7.79
N TYR A 35 13.35 -2.28 7.03
CA TYR A 35 13.86 -3.37 6.19
C TYR A 35 14.18 -2.94 4.75
N PHE A 36 14.17 -1.64 4.45
CA PHE A 36 14.46 -1.08 3.12
C PHE A 36 13.64 -1.73 1.99
N ILE A 37 12.38 -2.11 2.27
CA ILE A 37 11.51 -2.69 1.26
C ILE A 37 11.12 -1.57 0.28
N ARG A 38 11.66 -1.63 -0.94
CA ARG A 38 11.23 -0.78 -2.04
C ARG A 38 9.83 -1.21 -2.48
N ILE A 39 8.98 -0.23 -2.78
CA ILE A 39 7.65 -0.43 -3.33
C ILE A 39 7.65 0.26 -4.68
N THR A 40 7.30 -0.46 -5.72
CA THR A 40 7.27 0.02 -7.10
C THR A 40 5.82 -0.11 -7.61
N PRO A 41 5.36 0.79 -8.50
CA PRO A 41 4.08 0.61 -9.18
C PRO A 41 4.00 -0.76 -9.86
N GLY A 42 2.86 -1.43 -9.74
CA GLY A 42 2.64 -2.80 -10.22
C GLY A 42 2.87 -3.89 -9.17
N ASP A 43 3.46 -3.56 -8.01
CA ASP A 43 3.66 -4.55 -6.95
C ASP A 43 2.34 -4.98 -6.29
N ARG A 44 2.22 -6.29 -6.03
CA ARG A 44 1.19 -6.83 -5.14
C ARG A 44 1.57 -6.61 -3.69
N ILE A 45 0.66 -6.03 -2.93
CA ILE A 45 0.86 -5.69 -1.54
C ILE A 45 -0.34 -6.10 -0.69
N ARG A 46 -0.09 -6.24 0.61
CA ARG A 46 -1.14 -6.38 1.62
C ARG A 46 -1.28 -5.07 2.36
N VAL A 47 -2.52 -4.57 2.38
CA VAL A 47 -2.92 -3.36 3.08
C VAL A 47 -3.86 -3.67 4.24
N GLU A 48 -3.69 -2.92 5.33
CA GLU A 48 -4.64 -2.81 6.43
C GLU A 48 -5.36 -1.48 6.32
N LEU A 49 -6.69 -1.49 6.37
CA LEU A 49 -7.51 -0.29 6.38
C LEU A 49 -7.62 0.25 7.81
N SER A 50 -7.71 1.57 7.94
CA SER A 50 -8.08 2.17 9.20
C SER A 50 -9.58 1.99 9.41
N PRO A 51 -10.06 1.55 10.59
CA PRO A 51 -11.49 1.34 10.84
C PRO A 51 -12.32 2.64 10.81
N TYR A 52 -11.66 3.79 10.85
CA TYR A 52 -12.29 5.12 10.85
C TYR A 52 -12.31 5.78 9.47
N ASP A 53 -11.43 5.36 8.55
CA ASP A 53 -11.26 5.98 7.24
C ASP A 53 -10.86 4.90 6.22
N LEU A 54 -11.81 4.56 5.36
CA LEU A 54 -11.65 3.55 4.30
C LEU A 54 -10.81 4.06 3.12
N SER A 55 -10.57 5.37 3.03
CA SER A 55 -9.73 5.98 1.98
C SER A 55 -8.24 5.95 2.34
N ARG A 56 -7.89 5.56 3.58
CA ARG A 56 -6.50 5.47 4.05
C ARG A 56 -6.14 4.07 4.49
N GLY A 57 -4.98 3.61 4.01
CA GLY A 57 -4.45 2.30 4.30
C GLY A 57 -3.02 2.33 4.84
N ARG A 58 -2.62 1.22 5.46
CA ARG A 58 -1.24 0.95 5.82
C ARG A 58 -0.74 -0.28 5.09
N ILE A 59 0.35 -0.14 4.35
CA ILE A 59 1.01 -1.26 3.67
C ILE A 59 1.79 -2.04 4.72
N VAL A 60 1.41 -3.29 4.95
CA VAL A 60 2.05 -4.16 5.94
C VAL A 60 3.01 -5.16 5.31
N TYR A 61 2.76 -5.54 4.07
CA TYR A 61 3.53 -6.58 3.39
C TYR A 61 3.56 -6.33 1.88
N ARG A 62 4.67 -6.70 1.26
CA ARG A 62 4.82 -6.76 -0.20
C ARG A 62 4.99 -8.23 -0.55
N TYR A 63 4.15 -8.74 -1.43
CA TYR A 63 4.31 -10.09 -1.97
C TYR A 63 5.52 -10.10 -2.90
N ARG A 64 6.39 -11.08 -2.74
CA ARG A 64 7.45 -11.38 -3.72
C ARG A 64 6.93 -12.54 -4.56
N GLU A 65 6.81 -12.31 -5.86
CA GLU A 65 6.75 -13.38 -6.86
C GLU A 65 8.15 -13.54 -7.45
#